data_AF-A0AAV3YX33-F1
#
_entry.id   AF-A0AAV3YX33-F1
#
_cell.length_a   1.000
_cell.length_b   1.000
_cell.length_c   1.000
_cell.angle_alpha   90.00
_cell.angle_beta   90.00
_cell.angle_gamma   90.00
#
_symmetry.space_group_name_H-M   'P 1'
#
loop_
_entity.id
_entity.type
_entity.pdbx_description
1 polymer ?
#
loop_
_entity_poly.entity_id
_entity_poly.type
_entity_poly.pdbx_seq_one_letter_code
_entity_poly.pdbx_strand_id
1 'polypeptide(L)'
;MATPINEWSKLEVRAVVLFLFSKGTKPSEIHKQIAETYGEGAMSRSRVYQWCTWFVEGRTSVGDEPKSGRPKTSTNEENTTHVDELIRCDRRMKICEIALKLEIPKSTVYEIVHDTLGYRKVSARWVPKMLTEDHKLLRVEISQRFLQ
;
A
#
# COMPACT_ATOMS: atom_id res chain seq x y z
N MET A 1 -10.76 37.17 -28.07
CA MET A 1 -11.25 36.59 -26.80
C MET A 1 -10.51 35.28 -26.60
N ALA A 2 -9.84 35.09 -25.47
CA ALA A 2 -9.12 33.85 -25.21
C ALA A 2 -10.13 32.70 -25.16
N THR A 3 -9.92 31.67 -25.97
CA THR A 3 -10.75 30.46 -25.99
C THR A 3 -10.60 29.73 -24.66
N PRO A 4 -11.70 29.35 -23.99
CA PRO A 4 -11.63 28.54 -22.78
C PRO A 4 -10.89 27.23 -23.06
N ILE A 5 -9.99 26.85 -22.17
CA ILE A 5 -9.27 25.57 -22.23
C ILE A 5 -10.31 24.47 -21.96
N ASN A 6 -10.64 23.68 -22.99
CA ASN A 6 -11.77 22.73 -22.94
C ASN A 6 -11.41 21.41 -22.23
N GLU A 7 -10.12 21.14 -22.03
CA GLU A 7 -9.60 19.99 -21.30
C GLU A 7 -8.58 20.44 -20.25
N TRP A 8 -8.83 20.13 -18.99
CA TRP A 8 -7.95 20.48 -17.87
C TRP A 8 -7.98 19.38 -16.81
N SER A 9 -6.85 19.24 -16.11
CA SER A 9 -6.71 18.35 -14.97
C SER A 9 -6.86 19.12 -13.66
N LYS A 10 -7.28 18.42 -12.60
CA LYS A 10 -7.39 19.00 -11.26
C LYS A 10 -6.06 19.55 -10.75
N LEU A 11 -4.95 18.91 -11.11
CA LEU A 11 -3.60 19.31 -10.70
C LEU A 11 -3.19 20.64 -11.36
N GLU A 12 -3.48 20.80 -12.65
CA GLU A 12 -3.20 22.03 -13.39
C GLU A 12 -3.94 23.22 -12.79
N VAL A 13 -5.26 23.10 -12.57
CA VAL A 13 -6.06 24.19 -11.99
C VAL A 13 -5.54 24.56 -10.60
N ARG A 14 -5.17 23.58 -9.76
CA ARG A 14 -4.58 23.83 -8.43
C ARG A 14 -3.21 24.50 -8.51
N ALA A 15 -2.39 24.15 -9.50
CA ALA A 15 -1.11 24.81 -9.74
C ALA A 15 -1.29 26.28 -10.14
N VAL A 16 -2.32 26.59 -10.95
CA VAL A 16 -2.67 27.98 -11.27
C VAL A 16 -3.17 28.73 -10.05
N VAL A 17 -3.99 28.11 -9.18
CA VAL A 17 -4.39 28.71 -7.90
C VAL A 17 -3.14 29.05 -7.07
N LEU A 18 -2.20 28.12 -6.92
CA LEU A 18 -0.95 28.33 -6.18
C LEU A 18 -0.14 29.49 -6.75
N PHE A 19 -0.01 29.55 -8.08
CA PHE A 19 0.70 30.62 -8.77
C PHE A 19 0.05 31.99 -8.55
N LEU A 20 -1.28 32.10 -8.73
CA LEU A 20 -2.00 33.36 -8.55
C LEU A 20 -2.04 33.80 -7.09
N PHE A 21 -2.16 32.85 -6.16
CA PHE A 21 -2.05 33.11 -4.73
C PHE A 21 -0.65 33.65 -4.37
N SER A 22 0.41 33.03 -4.90
CA SER A 22 1.80 33.47 -4.69
C SER A 22 2.08 34.86 -5.26
N LYS A 23 1.32 35.29 -6.27
CA LYS A 23 1.35 36.67 -6.81
C LYS A 23 0.58 37.69 -5.95
N GLY A 24 -0.10 37.26 -4.89
CA GLY A 24 -0.89 38.12 -4.00
C GLY A 24 -2.31 38.41 -4.51
N THR A 25 -2.82 37.65 -5.48
CA THR A 25 -4.19 37.80 -5.98
C THR A 25 -5.20 37.35 -4.92
N LYS A 26 -6.27 38.11 -4.72
CA LYS A 26 -7.33 37.75 -3.76
C LYS A 26 -8.09 36.50 -4.23
N PRO A 27 -8.52 35.59 -3.32
CA PRO A 27 -9.22 34.35 -3.70
C PRO A 27 -10.47 34.55 -4.59
N SER A 28 -11.20 35.65 -4.41
CA SER A 28 -12.35 36.01 -5.25
C SER A 28 -11.96 36.26 -6.71
N GLU A 29 -10.82 36.90 -6.93
CA GLU A 29 -10.30 37.21 -8.26
C GLU A 29 -9.67 35.99 -8.90
N ILE A 30 -9.03 35.13 -8.10
CA ILE A 30 -8.53 33.82 -8.55
C ILE A 30 -9.68 32.97 -9.11
N HIS A 31 -10.82 32.90 -8.40
CA HIS A 31 -11.99 32.16 -8.89
C HIS A 31 -12.50 32.71 -10.23
N LYS A 32 -12.57 34.04 -10.37
CA LYS A 32 -13.01 34.69 -11.61
C LYS A 32 -12.11 34.34 -12.79
N GLN A 33 -10.78 34.43 -12.60
CA GLN A 33 -9.81 34.09 -13.63
C GLN A 33 -9.87 32.61 -14.02
N ILE A 34 -10.08 31.70 -13.05
CA ILE A 34 -10.25 30.27 -13.31
C ILE A 34 -11.53 30.00 -14.10
N ALA A 35 -12.65 30.63 -13.72
CA ALA A 35 -13.92 30.49 -14.43
C ALA A 35 -13.83 31.03 -15.87
N GLU A 36 -13.12 32.13 -16.09
CA GLU A 36 -12.89 32.71 -17.42
C GLU A 36 -11.97 31.84 -18.31
N THR A 37 -10.95 31.19 -17.73
CA THR A 37 -9.95 30.42 -18.50
C THR A 37 -10.29 28.95 -18.69
N TYR A 38 -10.83 28.29 -17.65
CA TYR A 38 -11.12 26.85 -17.61
C TYR A 38 -12.63 26.53 -17.56
N GLY A 39 -13.48 27.55 -17.44
CA GLY A 39 -14.93 27.42 -17.31
C GLY A 39 -15.41 27.32 -15.86
N GLU A 40 -16.70 27.63 -15.64
CA GLU A 40 -17.36 27.61 -14.31
C GLU A 40 -17.29 26.23 -13.61
N GLY A 41 -17.13 25.14 -14.38
CA GLY A 41 -17.00 23.79 -13.85
C GLY A 41 -15.61 23.44 -13.29
N ALA A 42 -14.61 24.29 -13.48
CA ALA A 42 -13.21 23.97 -13.17
C ALA A 42 -12.92 23.79 -11.68
N MET A 43 -13.30 24.79 -10.89
CA MET A 43 -13.14 24.75 -9.45
C MET A 43 -14.17 25.65 -8.77
N SER A 44 -14.93 25.11 -7.84
CA SER A 44 -15.90 25.90 -7.09
C SER A 44 -15.22 26.96 -6.23
N ARG A 45 -15.90 28.10 -6.03
CA ARG A 45 -15.46 29.17 -5.13
C ARG A 45 -14.98 28.66 -3.77
N SER A 46 -15.73 27.78 -3.12
CA SER A 46 -15.34 27.22 -1.81
C SER A 46 -14.02 26.45 -1.86
N ARG A 47 -13.75 25.71 -2.95
CA ARG A 47 -12.47 24.99 -3.13
C ARG A 47 -11.31 25.96 -3.34
N VAL A 48 -11.49 27.03 -4.11
CA VAL A 48 -10.44 28.05 -4.30
C VAL A 48 -10.03 28.65 -2.95
N TYR A 49 -11.01 28.99 -2.11
CA TYR A 49 -10.75 29.51 -0.77
C TYR A 49 -10.04 28.48 0.11
N GLN A 50 -10.49 27.22 0.10
CA GLN A 50 -9.84 26.14 0.85
C GLN A 50 -8.38 25.95 0.44
N TRP A 51 -8.06 25.96 -0.86
CA TRP A 51 -6.68 25.88 -1.36
C TRP A 51 -5.85 27.08 -0.91
N CYS A 52 -6.40 28.29 -0.97
CA CYS A 52 -5.70 29.48 -0.47
C CYS A 52 -5.42 29.38 1.03
N THR A 53 -6.37 28.88 1.84
CA THR A 53 -6.15 28.62 3.27
C THR A 53 -5.01 27.63 3.49
N TRP A 54 -4.99 26.50 2.77
CA TRP A 54 -3.90 25.53 2.86
C TRP A 54 -2.53 26.12 2.47
N PHE A 55 -2.50 27.03 1.48
CA PHE A 55 -1.27 27.70 1.09
C PHE A 55 -0.81 28.72 2.15
N VAL A 56 -1.72 29.40 2.84
CA VAL A 56 -1.38 30.22 4.02
C VAL A 56 -0.81 29.35 5.14
N GLU A 57 -1.34 28.15 5.35
CA GLU A 57 -0.87 27.17 6.32
C GLU A 57 0.48 26.52 5.93
N GLY A 58 1.07 26.89 4.79
CA GLY A 58 2.40 26.46 4.37
C GLY A 58 2.43 25.21 3.50
N ARG A 59 1.28 24.71 3.02
CA ARG A 59 1.25 23.60 2.06
C ARG A 59 1.83 24.04 0.71
N THR A 60 2.78 23.28 0.17
CA THR A 60 3.36 23.53 -1.16
C THR A 60 2.92 22.53 -2.23
N SER A 61 2.35 21.39 -1.82
CA SER A 61 1.88 20.34 -2.74
C SER A 61 0.47 20.61 -3.27
N VAL A 62 0.32 20.61 -4.59
CA VAL A 62 -0.96 20.69 -5.32
C VAL A 62 -1.66 19.33 -5.48
N GLY A 63 -0.95 18.25 -5.16
CA GLY A 63 -1.48 16.89 -5.18
C GLY A 63 -2.50 16.64 -4.07
N ASP A 64 -3.35 15.62 -4.25
CA ASP A 64 -4.07 15.06 -3.12
C ASP A 64 -3.06 14.42 -2.15
N GLU A 65 -3.22 14.66 -0.86
CA GLU A 65 -2.46 13.93 0.15
C GLU A 65 -2.90 12.46 0.17
N PRO A 66 -2.01 11.53 0.59
CA PRO A 66 -2.38 10.15 0.78
C PRO A 66 -3.60 10.09 1.72
N LYS A 67 -4.73 9.66 1.18
CA LYS A 67 -5.96 9.52 1.96
C LYS A 67 -5.74 8.38 2.93
N SER A 68 -5.98 8.62 4.21
CA SER A 68 -6.20 7.52 5.14
C SER A 68 -7.42 6.74 4.64
N GLY A 69 -7.19 5.55 4.12
CA GLY A 69 -8.26 4.62 3.77
C GLY A 69 -9.01 4.17 5.03
N ARG A 70 -10.02 3.31 4.83
CA ARG A 70 -10.57 2.54 5.95
C ARG A 70 -9.42 1.75 6.58
N PRO A 71 -9.17 1.87 7.90
CA PRO A 71 -8.18 1.03 8.56
C PRO A 71 -8.47 -0.43 8.23
N LYS A 72 -7.46 -1.21 7.85
CA LYS A 72 -7.60 -2.67 7.77
C LYS A 72 -7.77 -3.19 9.20
N THR A 73 -9.00 -3.11 9.72
CA THR A 73 -9.35 -3.43 11.12
C THR A 73 -9.08 -4.88 11.51
N SER A 74 -8.68 -5.74 10.57
CA SER A 74 -8.42 -7.16 10.81
C SER A 74 -6.93 -7.49 11.03
N THR A 75 -6.01 -6.64 10.57
CA THR A 75 -4.57 -6.92 10.63
C THR A 75 -3.93 -6.15 11.77
N ASN A 76 -4.09 -6.65 13.00
CA ASN A 76 -3.37 -6.14 14.16
C ASN A 76 -1.92 -6.68 14.15
N GLU A 77 -0.94 -5.89 14.59
CA GLU A 77 0.47 -6.34 14.66
C GLU A 77 0.62 -7.60 15.53
N GLU A 78 -0.16 -7.68 16.60
CA GLU A 78 -0.24 -8.86 17.46
C GLU A 78 -0.68 -10.11 16.69
N ASN A 79 -1.76 -10.00 15.90
CA ASN A 79 -2.26 -11.11 15.09
C ASN A 79 -1.24 -11.54 14.03
N THR A 80 -0.52 -10.58 13.43
CA THR A 80 0.53 -10.90 12.45
C THR A 80 1.67 -11.69 13.08
N THR A 81 2.06 -11.34 14.31
CA THR A 81 3.12 -12.01 15.05
C THR A 81 2.71 -13.44 15.41
N HIS A 82 1.52 -13.62 15.97
CA HIS A 82 1.00 -14.96 16.32
C HIS A 82 0.84 -15.87 15.09
N VAL A 83 0.41 -15.34 13.94
CA VAL A 83 0.34 -16.11 12.69
C VAL A 83 1.74 -16.54 12.23
N ASP A 84 2.73 -15.65 12.30
CA ASP A 84 4.11 -15.98 11.92
C ASP A 84 4.71 -17.07 12.82
N GLU A 85 4.50 -16.96 14.14
CA GLU A 85 4.94 -17.96 15.12
C GLU A 85 4.35 -19.35 14.86
N LEU A 86 3.04 -19.43 14.61
CA LEU A 86 2.38 -20.70 14.30
C LEU A 86 2.95 -21.35 13.03
N ILE A 87 3.21 -20.56 11.99
CA ILE A 87 3.79 -21.05 10.72
C ILE A 87 5.24 -21.51 10.91
N ARG A 88 6.03 -20.82 11.73
CA ARG A 88 7.41 -21.22 12.04
C ARG A 88 7.46 -22.52 12.82
N CYS A 89 6.53 -22.72 13.76
CA CYS A 89 6.39 -23.96 14.52
C CYS A 89 6.00 -25.14 13.62
N ASP A 90 5.01 -24.98 12.75
CA ASP A 90 4.64 -26.00 11.77
C ASP A 90 4.27 -25.40 10.41
N ARG A 91 5.23 -25.53 9.47
CA ARG A 91 5.09 -25.03 8.09
C ARG A 91 4.05 -25.78 7.26
N ARG A 92 3.46 -26.86 7.76
CA ARG A 92 2.42 -27.65 7.08
C ARG A 92 1.00 -27.27 7.52
N MET A 93 0.86 -26.39 8.51
CA MET A 93 -0.44 -25.95 9.00
C MET A 93 -1.30 -25.31 7.90
N LYS A 94 -2.60 -25.58 7.95
CA LYS A 94 -3.58 -24.99 7.03
C LYS A 94 -4.04 -23.62 7.57
N ILE A 95 -4.34 -22.70 6.66
CA ILE A 95 -4.93 -21.39 6.98
C ILE A 95 -6.20 -21.54 7.85
N CYS A 96 -7.04 -22.56 7.59
CA CYS A 96 -8.22 -22.82 8.41
C CYS A 96 -7.87 -23.21 9.86
N GLU A 97 -6.78 -23.95 10.08
CA GLU A 97 -6.35 -24.38 11.41
C GLU A 97 -5.79 -23.19 12.19
N ILE A 98 -5.04 -22.31 11.53
CA ILE A 98 -4.55 -21.05 12.12
C ILE A 98 -5.72 -20.14 12.50
N ALA A 99 -6.70 -19.99 11.59
CA ALA A 99 -7.91 -19.21 11.84
C ALA A 99 -8.70 -19.70 13.05
N LEU A 100 -8.83 -21.02 13.20
CA LEU A 100 -9.50 -21.63 14.36
C LEU A 100 -8.70 -21.43 15.65
N LYS A 101 -7.36 -21.55 15.63
CA LYS A 101 -6.53 -21.38 16.83
C LYS A 101 -6.51 -19.94 17.35
N LEU A 102 -6.54 -18.97 16.44
CA LEU A 102 -6.47 -17.55 16.80
C LEU A 102 -7.85 -16.89 16.88
N GLU A 103 -8.93 -17.61 16.56
CA GLU A 103 -10.29 -17.09 16.46
C GLU A 103 -10.44 -15.89 15.51
N ILE A 104 -9.61 -15.86 14.47
CA ILE A 104 -9.57 -14.80 13.45
C ILE A 104 -10.27 -15.29 12.19
N PRO A 105 -10.99 -14.42 11.44
CA PRO A 105 -11.54 -14.80 10.14
C PRO A 105 -10.47 -15.34 9.18
N LYS A 106 -10.79 -16.43 8.49
CA LYS A 106 -9.90 -17.08 7.53
C LYS A 106 -9.36 -16.12 6.45
N SER A 107 -10.18 -15.16 6.01
CA SER A 107 -9.79 -14.14 5.03
C SER A 107 -8.63 -13.28 5.54
N THR A 108 -8.70 -12.86 6.80
CA THR A 108 -7.65 -12.08 7.46
C THR A 108 -6.36 -12.87 7.56
N VAL A 109 -6.43 -14.15 7.98
CA VAL A 109 -5.23 -15.00 8.04
C VAL A 109 -4.61 -15.16 6.65
N TYR A 110 -5.44 -15.32 5.61
CA TYR A 110 -4.95 -15.36 4.23
C TYR A 110 -4.20 -14.09 3.82
N GLU A 111 -4.79 -12.90 4.08
CA GLU A 111 -4.15 -11.60 3.83
C GLU A 111 -2.84 -11.45 4.60
N ILE A 112 -2.82 -11.82 5.89
CA ILE A 112 -1.61 -11.76 6.72
C ILE A 112 -0.52 -12.65 6.13
N VAL A 113 -0.84 -13.90 5.79
CA VAL A 113 0.15 -14.87 5.29
C VAL A 113 0.70 -14.45 3.93
N HIS A 114 -0.15 -13.97 3.03
CA HIS A 114 0.25 -13.67 1.65
C HIS A 114 0.73 -12.24 1.43
N ASP A 115 -0.01 -11.24 1.91
CA ASP A 115 0.26 -9.83 1.62
C ASP A 115 1.23 -9.23 2.64
N THR A 116 1.06 -9.55 3.92
CA THR A 116 1.89 -8.97 4.99
C THR A 116 3.21 -9.74 5.19
N LEU A 117 3.14 -11.07 5.36
CA LEU A 117 4.31 -11.92 5.62
C LEU A 117 4.99 -12.41 4.33
N GLY A 118 4.30 -12.35 3.19
CA GLY A 118 4.86 -12.75 1.89
C GLY A 118 5.06 -14.25 1.70
N TYR A 119 4.47 -15.10 2.56
CA TYR A 119 4.60 -16.54 2.45
C TYR A 119 3.86 -17.08 1.22
N ARG A 120 4.40 -18.18 0.68
CA ARG A 120 3.82 -18.91 -0.44
C ARG A 120 3.75 -20.40 -0.12
N LYS A 121 2.66 -21.03 -0.54
CA LYS A 121 2.52 -22.48 -0.47
C LYS A 121 3.48 -23.12 -1.46
N VAL A 122 4.34 -24.00 -0.97
CA VAL A 122 5.23 -24.84 -1.79
C VAL A 122 4.87 -26.30 -1.55
N SER A 123 4.86 -27.11 -2.60
CA SER A 123 4.65 -28.56 -2.48
C SER A 123 5.88 -29.24 -1.87
N ALA A 124 5.65 -30.23 -1.00
CA ALA A 124 6.72 -31.06 -0.49
C ALA A 124 7.38 -31.83 -1.64
N ARG A 125 8.71 -31.96 -1.61
CA ARG A 125 9.46 -32.78 -2.56
C ARG A 125 9.39 -34.25 -2.13
N TRP A 126 9.24 -35.16 -3.09
CA TRP A 126 9.30 -36.59 -2.83
C TRP A 126 10.73 -36.99 -2.46
N VAL A 127 10.88 -37.77 -1.40
CA VAL A 127 12.17 -38.27 -0.93
C VAL A 127 12.15 -39.81 -1.08
N PRO A 128 13.07 -40.41 -1.84
CA PRO A 128 13.01 -41.83 -2.18
C PRO A 128 13.05 -42.81 -1.01
N LYS A 129 13.75 -42.44 0.07
CA LYS A 129 13.94 -43.30 1.23
C LYS A 129 14.15 -42.46 2.48
N MET A 130 13.58 -42.91 3.60
CA MET A 130 13.90 -42.40 4.93
C MET A 130 15.27 -42.94 5.36
N LEU A 131 16.25 -42.04 5.47
CA LEU A 131 17.61 -42.41 5.87
C LEU A 131 17.69 -42.52 7.40
N THR A 132 18.38 -43.56 7.87
CA THR A 132 18.84 -43.67 9.26
C THR A 132 20.06 -42.78 9.45
N GLU A 133 20.48 -42.57 10.69
CA GLU A 133 21.64 -41.72 10.97
C GLU A 133 22.93 -42.29 10.36
N ASP A 134 23.15 -43.60 10.48
CA ASP A 134 24.28 -44.30 9.84
C ASP A 134 24.30 -44.10 8.31
N HIS A 135 23.14 -44.18 7.66
CA HIS A 135 23.04 -43.94 6.22
C HIS A 135 23.41 -42.49 5.86
N LYS A 136 23.12 -41.50 6.71
CA LYS A 136 23.49 -40.10 6.45
C LYS A 136 24.99 -39.89 6.61
N LEU A 137 25.58 -40.43 7.68
CA LEU A 137 27.02 -40.33 7.95
C LEU A 137 27.84 -40.94 6.81
N LEU A 138 27.52 -42.17 6.42
CA LEU A 138 28.20 -42.85 5.33
C LEU A 138 28.09 -42.07 4.00
N ARG A 139 26.91 -41.49 3.71
CA ARG A 139 26.73 -40.68 2.50
C ARG A 139 27.60 -39.43 2.50
N VAL A 140 27.74 -38.74 3.63
CA VAL A 140 28.60 -37.56 3.75
C VAL A 140 30.07 -37.95 3.55
N GLU A 141 30.53 -39.00 4.23
CA GLU A 141 31.91 -39.49 4.13
C GLU A 141 32.28 -39.88 2.69
N ILE A 142 31.44 -40.69 2.03
CA ILE A 142 31.65 -41.10 0.65
C ILE A 142 31.67 -39.88 -0.29
N SER A 143 30.73 -38.94 -0.10
CA SER A 143 30.68 -37.72 -0.94
C SER A 143 31.93 -36.86 -0.76
N GLN A 144 32.44 -36.72 0.46
CA GLN A 144 33.69 -35.98 0.73
C GLN A 144 34.90 -36.65 0.08
N ARG A 145 34.98 -37.98 0.12
CA ARG A 145 36.07 -38.74 -0.53
C ARG A 145 36.08 -38.57 -2.05
N PHE A 146 34.92 -38.44 -2.69
CA PHE A 146 34.82 -38.21 -4.14
C PHE A 146 35.07 -36.77 -4.58
N LEU A 147 35.04 -35.80 -3.65
CA LEU A 147 35.31 -34.39 -3.93
C LEU A 147 36.79 -33.99 -3.76
N GLN A 148 37.63 -34.90 -3.25
CA GLN A 148 39.10 -34.75 -3.17
C GLN A 148 39.76 -35.22 -4.46
#